data_AF-C5BZC6-F1
#
_entry.id   AF-C5BZC6-F1
#
_cell.length_a   1.000
_cell.length_b   1.000
_cell.length_c   1.000
_cell.angle_alpha   90.00
_cell.angle_beta   90.00
_cell.angle_gamma   90.00
#
_symmetry.space_group_name_H-M   'P 1'
#
loop_
_entity.id
_entity.type
_entity.pdbx_description
1 polymer ?
#
loop_
_entity_poly.entity_id
_entity_poly.type
_entity_poly.pdbx_seq_one_letter_code
_entity_poly.pdbx_strand_id
1 'polypeptide(L)'
;MTRFEVDAAAVAEAGASARASGAVIATEVAAMMRHLATLEASWHGSAASSFTALMAQWRGTQAQVEASLEQITLALDTAARQYSEAETSAIRMFAV
;
A
#
# COMPACT_ATOMS: atom_id res chain seq x y z
N MET A 1 -2.73 -25.49 23.68
CA MET A 1 -2.09 -24.16 23.72
C MET A 1 -1.83 -23.74 22.29
N THR A 2 -2.60 -22.79 21.77
CA THR A 2 -2.34 -22.19 20.45
C THR A 2 -1.08 -21.35 20.58
N ARG A 3 0.06 -21.89 20.17
CA ARG A 3 1.33 -21.17 20.07
C ARG A 3 1.07 -20.02 19.09
N PHE A 4 1.04 -18.80 19.60
CA PHE A 4 1.07 -17.59 18.78
C PHE A 4 2.48 -17.45 18.20
N GLU A 5 2.88 -18.41 17.37
CA GLU A 5 3.93 -18.19 16.38
C GLU A 5 3.24 -17.35 15.32
N VAL A 6 3.38 -16.03 15.42
CA VAL A 6 3.17 -15.21 14.23
C VAL A 6 4.25 -15.68 13.27
N ASP A 7 3.86 -16.53 12.32
CA ASP A 7 4.76 -17.08 11.32
C ASP A 7 5.37 -15.90 10.55
N ALA A 8 6.68 -15.71 10.69
CA ALA A 8 7.40 -14.66 9.99
C ALA A 8 7.19 -14.77 8.48
N ALA A 9 6.99 -15.98 7.96
CA ALA A 9 6.64 -16.22 6.57
C ALA A 9 5.23 -15.71 6.23
N ALA A 10 4.22 -15.94 7.10
CA ALA A 10 2.87 -15.42 6.89
C ALA A 10 2.82 -13.88 6.90
N VAL A 11 3.61 -13.23 7.77
CA VAL A 11 3.72 -11.77 7.79
C VAL A 11 4.40 -11.25 6.53
N ALA A 12 5.46 -11.93 6.08
CA ALA A 12 6.14 -11.58 4.82
C ALA A 12 5.22 -11.74 3.61
N GLU A 13 4.43 -12.83 3.57
CA GLU A 13 3.43 -13.08 2.53
C GLU A 13 2.34 -12.01 2.52
N ALA A 14 1.82 -11.63 3.70
CA ALA A 14 0.87 -10.53 3.83
C ALA A 14 1.46 -9.21 3.31
N GLY A 15 2.74 -8.94 3.60
CA GLY A 15 3.46 -7.78 3.06
C GLY A 15 3.58 -7.82 1.53
N ALA A 16 3.87 -8.99 0.95
CA ALA A 16 3.91 -9.16 -0.51
C ALA A 16 2.54 -8.93 -1.15
N SER A 17 1.47 -9.49 -0.56
CA SER A 17 0.09 -9.31 -1.02
C SER A 17 -0.36 -7.84 -0.94
N ALA A 18 0.00 -7.13 0.14
CA ALA A 18 -0.28 -5.71 0.29
C ALA A 18 0.39 -4.85 -0.80
N ARG A 19 1.67 -5.14 -1.13
CA ARG A 19 2.36 -4.45 -2.25
C ARG A 19 1.72 -4.73 -3.59
N ALA A 20 1.36 -5.98 -3.87
CA ALA A 20 0.68 -6.35 -5.10
C ALA A 20 -0.66 -5.60 -5.24
N SER A 21 -1.44 -5.56 -4.15
CA SER A 21 -2.70 -4.82 -4.10
C SER A 21 -2.48 -3.32 -4.34
N GLY A 22 -1.44 -2.73 -3.74
CA GLY A 22 -1.07 -1.34 -3.96
C GLY A 22 -0.70 -1.03 -5.42
N ALA A 23 0.03 -1.92 -6.09
CA ALA A 23 0.38 -1.76 -7.51
C ALA A 23 -0.86 -1.81 -8.42
N VAL A 24 -1.82 -2.69 -8.12
CA VAL A 24 -3.10 -2.75 -8.84
C VAL A 24 -3.88 -1.45 -8.64
N ILE A 25 -4.00 -0.98 -7.39
CA ILE A 25 -4.69 0.29 -7.09
C ILE A 25 -4.04 1.44 -7.86
N ALA A 26 -2.71 1.57 -7.83
CA ALA A 26 -2.00 2.63 -8.55
C ALA A 26 -2.27 2.60 -10.07
N THR A 27 -2.34 1.40 -10.65
CA THR A 27 -2.65 1.20 -12.07
C THR A 27 -4.07 1.67 -12.41
N GLU A 28 -5.06 1.26 -11.62
CA GLU A 28 -6.46 1.64 -11.81
C GLU A 28 -6.66 3.15 -11.61
N VAL A 29 -6.01 3.74 -10.61
CA VAL A 29 -6.03 5.20 -10.39
C VAL A 29 -5.41 5.93 -11.57
N ALA A 30 -4.28 5.47 -12.09
CA ALA A 30 -3.66 6.07 -13.27
C ALA A 30 -4.57 5.98 -14.51
N ALA A 31 -5.27 4.87 -14.70
CA ALA A 31 -6.26 4.72 -15.77
C ALA A 31 -7.43 5.70 -15.62
N MET A 32 -8.02 5.77 -14.42
CA MET A 32 -9.08 6.72 -14.10
C MET A 32 -8.65 8.16 -14.38
N MET A 33 -7.44 8.55 -13.95
CA MET A 33 -6.91 9.90 -14.16
C MET A 33 -6.78 10.27 -15.65
N ARG A 34 -6.41 9.33 -16.52
CA ARG A 34 -6.38 9.56 -17.97
C ARG A 34 -7.77 9.79 -18.55
N HIS A 35 -8.76 9.01 -18.09
CA HIS A 35 -10.15 9.19 -18.52
C HIS A 35 -10.70 10.55 -18.08
N LEU A 36 -10.45 10.93 -16.82
CA LEU A 36 -10.90 12.22 -16.30
C LEU A 36 -10.21 13.40 -16.99
N ALA A 37 -8.92 13.31 -17.30
CA ALA A 37 -8.23 14.34 -18.09
C ALA A 37 -8.79 14.50 -19.51
N THR A 38 -9.24 13.39 -20.12
CA THR A 38 -9.93 13.44 -21.42
C THR A 38 -11.27 14.15 -21.32
N LEU A 39 -12.02 13.92 -20.24
CA LEU A 39 -13.30 14.58 -19.98
C LEU A 39 -13.13 16.07 -19.65
N GLU A 40 -12.09 16.44 -18.90
CA GLU A 40 -11.75 17.84 -18.60
C GLU A 40 -11.62 18.65 -19.90
N ALA A 41 -10.96 18.09 -20.91
CA ALA A 41 -10.77 18.75 -22.20
C ALA A 41 -12.06 19.04 -22.97
N SER A 42 -13.18 18.37 -22.63
CA SER A 42 -14.49 18.64 -23.24
C SER A 42 -15.33 19.66 -22.47
N TRP A 43 -14.95 19.99 -21.23
CA TRP A 43 -15.69 20.93 -20.39
C TRP A 43 -15.17 22.36 -20.60
N HIS A 44 -16.08 23.32 -20.67
CA HIS A 44 -15.76 24.73 -20.89
C HIS A 44 -16.48 25.60 -19.86
N GLY A 45 -15.93 26.79 -19.58
CA GLY A 45 -16.51 27.75 -18.64
C GLY A 45 -16.35 27.34 -17.18
N SER A 46 -17.26 27.78 -16.32
CA SER A 46 -17.20 27.57 -14.86
C SER A 46 -17.24 26.09 -14.43
N ALA A 47 -17.82 25.21 -15.25
CA ALA A 47 -17.81 23.77 -14.97
C ALA A 47 -16.39 23.18 -15.02
N ALA A 48 -15.53 23.68 -15.93
CA ALA A 48 -14.15 23.24 -16.06
C ALA A 48 -13.34 23.56 -14.80
N SER A 49 -13.46 24.78 -14.25
CA SER A 49 -12.73 25.16 -13.04
C SER A 49 -13.14 24.32 -11.81
N SER A 50 -14.43 24.03 -11.65
CA SER A 50 -14.91 23.11 -10.59
C SER A 50 -14.37 21.70 -10.77
N PHE A 51 -14.28 21.20 -12.00
CA PHE A 51 -13.72 19.88 -12.29
C PHE A 51 -12.22 19.80 -12.02
N THR A 52 -11.44 20.80 -12.43
CA THR A 52 -10.01 20.88 -12.13
C THR A 52 -9.77 20.89 -10.61
N ALA A 53 -10.60 21.60 -9.84
CA ALA A 53 -10.51 21.60 -8.38
C ALA A 53 -10.80 20.20 -7.77
N LEU A 54 -11.84 19.51 -8.26
CA LEU A 54 -12.15 18.14 -7.86
C LEU A 54 -10.99 17.18 -8.18
N MET A 55 -10.38 17.32 -9.36
CA MET A 55 -9.21 16.53 -9.77
C MET A 55 -7.99 16.78 -8.88
N ALA A 56 -7.77 18.02 -8.45
CA ALA A 56 -6.69 18.36 -7.52
C ALA A 56 -6.92 17.74 -6.13
N GLN A 57 -8.15 17.80 -5.61
CA GLN A 57 -8.52 17.14 -4.35
C GLN A 57 -8.27 15.63 -4.44
N TRP A 58 -8.69 15.00 -5.54
CA TRP A 58 -8.49 13.58 -5.75
C TRP A 58 -7.00 13.19 -5.80
N ARG A 59 -6.14 13.96 -6.46
CA ARG A 59 -4.67 13.73 -6.44
C ARG A 59 -4.11 13.73 -5.01
N GLY A 60 -4.63 14.59 -4.13
CA GLY A 60 -4.28 14.57 -2.71
C GLY A 60 -4.71 13.27 -2.02
N THR A 61 -5.92 12.79 -2.29
CA THR A 61 -6.40 11.50 -1.78
C THR A 61 -5.57 10.33 -2.28
N GLN A 62 -5.21 10.30 -3.57
CA GLN A 62 -4.32 9.28 -4.13
C GLN A 62 -2.99 9.25 -3.35
N ALA A 63 -2.32 10.39 -3.19
CA ALA A 63 -1.04 10.46 -2.50
C ALA A 63 -1.14 9.93 -1.06
N GLN A 64 -2.26 10.19 -0.38
CA GLN A 64 -2.52 9.65 0.95
C GLN A 64 -2.66 8.12 0.95
N VAL A 65 -3.34 7.54 -0.04
CA VAL A 65 -3.48 6.08 -0.18
C VAL A 65 -2.13 5.42 -0.43
N GLU A 66 -1.32 5.99 -1.32
CA GLU A 66 0.04 5.50 -1.61
C GLU A 66 0.92 5.53 -0.36
N ALA A 67 0.94 6.65 0.37
CA ALA A 67 1.70 6.77 1.60
C ALA A 67 1.24 5.77 2.68
N SER A 68 -0.07 5.54 2.81
CA SER A 68 -0.61 4.56 3.75
C SER A 68 -0.22 3.13 3.38
N LEU A 69 -0.26 2.77 2.10
CA LEU A 69 0.18 1.44 1.64
C LEU A 69 1.68 1.23 1.87
N GLU A 70 2.50 2.25 1.61
CA GLU A 70 3.94 2.21 1.89
C GLU A 70 4.20 1.96 3.39
N GLN A 71 3.54 2.72 4.27
CA GLN A 71 3.65 2.55 5.73
C GLN A 71 3.25 1.14 6.18
N ILE A 72 2.16 0.59 5.65
CA ILE A 72 1.70 -0.78 5.97
C ILE A 72 2.77 -1.79 5.55
N THR A 73 3.29 -1.68 4.33
CA THR A 73 4.28 -2.64 3.81
C THR A 73 5.60 -2.58 4.58
N LEU A 74 6.06 -1.38 4.95
CA LEU A 74 7.24 -1.20 5.79
C LEU A 74 7.06 -1.80 7.19
N ALA A 75 5.88 -1.63 7.79
CA ALA A 75 5.56 -2.20 9.09
C ALA A 75 5.56 -3.74 9.04
N LEU A 76 4.96 -4.33 8.01
CA LEU A 76 4.94 -5.78 7.79
C LEU A 76 6.35 -6.34 7.58
N ASP A 77 7.19 -5.68 6.78
CA ASP A 77 8.60 -6.09 6.58
C ASP A 77 9.42 -6.03 7.85
N THR A 78 9.16 -5.01 8.67
CA THR A 78 9.85 -4.83 9.95
C THR A 78 9.41 -5.90 10.95
N ALA A 79 8.12 -6.21 11.00
CA ALA A 79 7.60 -7.28 11.84
C ALA A 79 8.15 -8.65 11.41
N ALA A 80 8.12 -8.98 10.11
CA ALA A 80 8.62 -10.25 9.59
C ALA A 80 10.10 -10.49 9.96
N ARG A 81 10.95 -9.45 9.82
CA ARG A 81 12.37 -9.54 10.22
C ARG A 81 12.55 -9.76 11.71
N GLN A 82 11.84 -9.00 12.56
CA GLN A 82 11.94 -9.14 14.01
C GLN A 82 11.52 -10.54 14.48
N TYR A 83 10.44 -11.10 13.93
CA TYR A 83 10.01 -12.46 14.26
C TYR A 83 11.02 -13.52 13.82
N SER A 84 11.58 -13.42 12.60
CA SER A 84 12.61 -14.34 12.12
C SER A 84 13.90 -14.29 12.93
N GLU A 85 14.35 -13.10 13.34
CA GLU A 85 15.52 -12.93 14.20
C GLU A 85 15.29 -13.51 15.59
N ALA A 86 14.11 -13.29 16.18
CA ALA A 86 13.74 -13.83 17.48
C ALA A 86 13.74 -15.37 17.46
N GLU A 87 13.19 -15.98 16.41
CA GLU A 87 13.17 -17.44 16.23
C GLU A 87 14.59 -18.00 16.08
N THR A 88 15.42 -17.39 15.22
CA THR A 88 16.81 -17.80 15.03
C THR A 88 17.61 -17.69 16.35
N SER A 89 17.37 -16.64 17.12
CA SER A 89 17.99 -16.44 18.42
C SER A 89 17.60 -17.54 19.41
N ALA A 90 16.31 -17.90 19.46
CA ALA A 90 15.82 -18.99 20.30
C ALA A 90 16.44 -20.34 19.90
N ILE A 91 16.52 -20.65 18.60
CA ILE A 91 17.17 -21.88 18.11
C ILE A 91 18.63 -21.94 18.57
N ARG A 92 19.39 -20.84 18.43
CA ARG A 92 20.79 -20.78 18.88
C ARG A 92 20.95 -20.99 20.38
N MET A 93 20.02 -20.50 21.19
CA MET A 93 20.08 -20.63 22.65
C MET A 93 19.96 -22.09 23.12
N PHE A 94 19.28 -22.94 22.34
CA PHE A 94 19.06 -24.35 22.66
C PHE A 94 19.87 -25.31 21.77
N ALA A 95 20.73 -24.81 20.89
CA ALA A 95 21.67 -25.62 20.13
C ALA A 95 22.79 -26.10 21.07
N VAL A 96 22.72 -27.38 21.47
CA VAL A 96 23.74 -28.09 22.27
C VAL A 96 24.81 -28.69 21.37
#